data_AF-A0A7Y5IRT5-F1
#
_entry.id   AF-A0A7Y5IRT5-F1
#
_cell.length_a   1.000
_cell.length_b   1.000
_cell.length_c   1.000
_cell.angle_alpha   90.00
_cell.angle_beta   90.00
_cell.angle_gamma   90.00
#
_symmetry.space_group_name_H-M   'P 1'
#
loop_
_entity.id
_entity.type
_entity.pdbx_description
1 polymer ?
#
loop_
_entity_poly.entity_id
_entity_poly.type
_entity_poly.pdbx_seq_one_letter_code
_entity_poly.pdbx_strand_id
1 'polypeptide(L)' 'MKTKTFDCVEMKHKAGQRIYEQLKGKTVEEQIDFWRKVEEKYRNRQRNPRAATSG' A
#
# COMPACT_ATOMS: atom_id res chain seq x y z
N MET A 1 -10.45 -26.37 -17.64
CA MET A 1 -10.14 -25.49 -16.49
C MET A 1 -10.01 -24.07 -16.98
N LYS A 2 -10.68 -23.08 -16.38
CA LYS A 2 -10.42 -21.67 -16.69
C LYS A 2 -9.10 -21.28 -16.02
N THR A 3 -8.09 -20.92 -16.79
CA THR A 3 -6.80 -20.47 -16.25
C THR A 3 -7.05 -19.19 -15.43
N LYS A 4 -6.69 -19.20 -14.15
CA LYS A 4 -6.83 -18.02 -13.29
C LYS A 4 -5.80 -17.00 -13.74
N THR A 5 -6.26 -15.91 -14.34
CA THR A 5 -5.40 -14.83 -14.87
C THR A 5 -4.79 -13.95 -13.79
N PHE A 6 -5.30 -14.05 -12.56
CA PHE A 6 -4.84 -13.29 -11.40
C PHE A 6 -3.93 -14.13 -10.51
N ASP A 7 -2.65 -13.77 -10.49
CA ASP A 7 -1.66 -14.31 -9.59
C ASP A 7 -1.52 -13.41 -8.34
N CYS A 8 -2.06 -13.90 -7.22
CA CYS A 8 -1.99 -13.19 -5.96
C CYS A 8 -0.60 -13.20 -5.32
N VAL A 9 0.26 -14.16 -5.67
CA VAL A 9 1.64 -14.26 -5.20
C VAL A 9 2.47 -13.18 -5.89
N GLU A 10 2.37 -13.10 -7.22
CA GLU A 10 3.04 -12.06 -7.99
C GLU A 10 2.59 -10.65 -7.55
N MET A 11 1.28 -10.46 -7.31
CA MET A 11 0.77 -9.20 -6.78
C MET A 11 1.40 -8.85 -5.42
N LYS A 12 1.47 -9.81 -4.49
CA LYS A 12 2.05 -9.58 -3.15
C LYS A 12 3.55 -9.28 -3.23
N HIS A 13 4.30 -9.97 -4.10
CA HIS A 13 5.70 -9.67 -4.34
C HIS A 13 5.89 -8.25 -4.86
N LYS A 14 5.13 -7.83 -5.87
CA LYS A 14 5.17 -6.46 -6.40
C LYS A 14 4.83 -5.42 -5.33
N ALA A 15 3.85 -5.70 -4.47
CA ALA A 15 3.49 -4.80 -3.38
C ALA A 15 4.62 -4.68 -2.33
N GLY A 16 5.22 -5.80 -1.92
CA GLY A 16 6.34 -5.82 -0.99
C GLY A 16 7.56 -5.09 -1.53
N GLN A 17 7.88 -5.29 -2.81
CA GLN A 17 9.00 -4.60 -3.46
C GLN A 17 8.82 -3.08 -3.46
N ARG A 18 7.62 -2.58 -3.77
CA ARG A 18 7.33 -1.14 -3.75
C ARG A 18 7.51 -0.53 -2.36
N ILE A 19 7.04 -1.22 -1.32
CA ILE A 19 7.21 -0.76 0.08
C ILE A 19 8.69 -0.75 0.44
N TYR A 20 9.43 -1.80 0.07
CA TYR A 20 10.87 -1.87 0.31
C TYR A 20 11.62 -0.72 -0.37
N GLU A 21 11.34 -0.42 -1.63
CA GLU A 21 11.98 0.70 -2.36
C GLU A 21 11.68 2.06 -1.70
N GLN A 22 10.49 2.25 -1.15
CA GLN A 22 10.11 3.48 -0.44
C GLN A 22 10.78 3.63 0.93
N LEU A 23 11.14 2.52 1.57
CA LEU A 23 11.76 2.50 2.90
C LEU A 23 13.28 2.34 2.84
N LYS A 24 13.83 1.85 1.73
CA LYS A 24 15.27 1.61 1.56
C LYS A 24 16.03 2.93 1.74
N GLY A 25 17.03 2.90 2.64
CA GLY A 25 17.88 4.06 2.93
C GLY A 25 17.27 5.06 3.92
N LYS A 26 16.06 4.83 4.42
CA LYS A 26 15.45 5.63 5.49
C LYS A 26 15.93 5.21 6.86
N THR A 27 16.08 6.17 7.77
CA THR A 27 16.29 5.87 9.19
C THR A 27 15.04 5.26 9.80
N VAL A 28 15.16 4.71 11.02
CA VAL A 28 14.03 4.10 11.74
C VAL A 28 12.90 5.13 11.95
N GLU A 29 13.25 6.37 12.30
CA GLU A 29 12.31 7.46 12.53
C GLU A 29 11.55 7.81 11.25
N GLU A 30 12.25 7.89 10.13
CA GLU A 30 11.65 8.17 8.82
C GLU A 30 10.73 7.04 8.35
N GLN A 31 11.06 5.78 8.67
CA GLN A 31 10.20 4.63 8.40
C GLN A 31 8.93 4.69 9.26
N ILE A 32 9.05 5.05 10.54
CA ILE A 32 7.90 5.23 11.45
C ILE A 32 6.97 6.33 10.91
N ASP A 33 7.53 7.46 10.49
CA ASP A 33 6.75 8.57 9.93
C ASP A 33 6.08 8.21 8.61
N PHE A 34 6.73 7.41 7.76
CA PHE A 34 6.11 6.84 6.57
C PHE A 34 4.84 6.04 6.93
N TRP A 35 4.95 5.13 7.90
CA TRP A 35 3.81 4.30 8.32
C TRP A 35 2.67 5.11 8.95
N ARG A 36 2.99 6.14 9.75
CA ARG A 36 1.98 7.07 10.29
C ARG A 36 1.18 7.78 9.20
N LYS A 37 1.84 8.29 8.16
CA LYS A 37 1.19 8.95 7.02
C LYS A 37 0.31 7.99 6.23
N VAL A 38 0.77 6.75 6.05
CA VAL A 38 0.00 5.70 5.38
C VAL A 38 -1.27 5.39 6.18
N GLU A 39 -1.15 5.23 7.50
CA GLU A 39 -2.28 4.96 8.40
C GLU A 39 -3.30 6.10 8.39
N GLU A 40 -2.85 7.36 8.42
CA GLU A 40 -3.72 8.54 8.31
C GLU A 40 -4.53 8.54 7.01
N LYS A 41 -3.88 8.27 5.87
CA LYS A 41 -4.55 8.16 4.57
C LYS A 41 -5.61 7.06 4.57
N TYR A 42 -5.29 5.89 5.15
CA TYR A 42 -6.25 4.80 5.26
C TYR A 42 -7.44 5.15 6.15
N ARG A 43 -7.20 5.78 7.31
CA ARG A 43 -8.27 6.26 8.21
C ARG A 43 -9.17 7.28 7.51
N ASN A 44 -8.59 8.24 6.81
CA ASN A 44 -9.34 9.25 6.06
C ASN A 44 -10.22 8.61 4.98
N ARG A 45 -9.70 7.58 4.28
CA ARG A 45 -10.47 6.82 3.29
C ARG A 45 -11.61 6.00 3.91
N GLN A 46 -11.39 5.39 5.08
CA GLN A 46 -12.45 4.66 5.79
C GLN A 46 -13.55 5.60 6.28
N ARG A 47 -13.20 6.82 6.70
CA ARG A 47 -14.15 7.83 7.19
C ARG A 47 -15.02 8.42 6.08
N ASN A 48 -14.51 8.48 4.85
CA ASN A 48 -15.25 8.99 3.69
C ASN A 48 -15.20 8.03 2.50
N PRO A 49 -16.03 6.97 2.50
CA PRO A 49 -16.03 5.97 1.43
C PRO A 49 -16.49 6.53 0.07
N ARG A 50 -17.19 7.68 0.03
CA ARG A 50 -17.68 8.32 -1.21
C ARG A 50 -16.62 9.16 -1.94
N ALA A 51 -15.52 9.54 -1.29
CA ALA A 51 -14.42 10.26 -1.94
C ALA A 51 -13.51 9.34 -2.79
N ALA A 52 -13.69 8.02 -2.73
CA ALA A 52 -12.81 7.05 -3.40
C ALA A 52 -13.33 6.55 -4.76
N THR A 53 -14.52 6.97 -5.21
CA THR A 53 -15.19 6.48 -6.45
C THR A 53 -15.33 7.54 -7.54
N SER A 54 -14.69 8.70 -7.43
CA SER A 54 -14.59 9.68 -8.52
C SER A 54 -13.19 9.64 -9.12
N GLY A 55 -12.99 8.78 -10.12
CA GLY A 55 -11.74 8.60 -10.87
C GLY A 55 -11.96 7.65 -12.02
#